data_AF-A0A399XZK7-F1
#
_entry.id   AF-A0A399XZK7-F1
#
_cell.length_a   1.000
_cell.length_b   1.000
_cell.length_c   1.000
_cell.angle_alpha   90.00
_cell.angle_beta   90.00
_cell.angle_gamma   90.00
#
_symmetry.space_group_name_H-M   'P 1'
#
loop_
_entity.id
_entity.type
_entity.pdbx_description
1 polymer ?
#
loop_
_entity_poly.entity_id
_entity_poly.type
_entity_poly.pdbx_seq_one_letter_code
_entity_poly.pdbx_strand_id
1 'polypeptide(L)'
;MVTVELPVARLAGFLLAKIHAAYGRRATKDWYDVAFVLLHNDEGGPAAAGDCVRSMFGSELIGATRTALGDLADNFATPLAQGPLAYAETVLEIYPGLDWDVVVNDAVIAVAKFLERLDANRDRAPETREAPGR
;
A
#
# COMPACT_ATOMS: atom_id res chain seq x y z
N MET A 1 12.71 33.44 11.02
CA MET A 1 12.18 32.21 10.41
C MET A 1 12.72 31.04 11.20
N VAL A 2 11.86 30.26 11.86
CA VAL A 2 12.27 29.11 12.67
C VAL A 2 12.01 27.86 11.85
N THR A 3 13.05 27.06 11.63
CA THR A 3 12.94 25.75 10.99
C THR A 3 12.92 24.69 12.08
N VAL A 4 12.02 23.72 11.98
CA VAL A 4 11.93 22.59 12.92
C VAL A 4 12.18 21.31 12.14
N GLU A 5 13.07 20.46 12.63
CA GLU A 5 13.29 19.12 12.07
C GLU A 5 12.44 18.10 12.81
N LEU A 6 11.66 17.32 12.06
CA LEU A 6 10.76 16.30 12.57
C LEU A 6 11.11 14.95 11.91
N PRO A 7 11.31 13.87 12.69
CA PRO A 7 11.47 12.55 12.13
C PRO A 7 10.12 12.07 11.59
N VAL A 8 10.03 11.88 10.27
CA VAL A 8 8.82 11.39 9.59
C VAL A 8 9.01 9.92 9.21
N ALA A 9 7.94 9.13 9.32
CA ALA A 9 7.95 7.75 8.86
C ALA A 9 8.27 7.71 7.35
N ARG A 10 9.22 6.85 6.97
CA ARG A 10 9.50 6.55 5.56
C ARG A 10 8.29 5.86 4.92
N LEU A 11 8.17 5.97 3.60
CA LEU A 11 7.03 5.45 2.81
C LEU A 11 6.54 4.07 3.27
N ALA A 12 7.47 3.11 3.42
CA ALA A 12 7.15 1.75 3.82
C ALA A 12 6.45 1.66 5.19
N GLY A 13 6.96 2.37 6.19
CA GLY A 13 6.36 2.40 7.53
C GLY A 13 5.02 3.12 7.55
N PHE A 14 4.90 4.22 6.78
CA PHE A 14 3.63 4.93 6.63
C PHE A 14 2.54 4.03 6.02
N LEU A 15 2.86 3.34 4.91
CA LEU A 15 1.91 2.45 4.23
C LEU A 15 1.44 1.33 5.17
N LEU A 16 2.35 0.63 5.84
CA LEU A 16 1.96 -0.42 6.79
C LEU A 16 1.10 0.13 7.94
N ALA A 17 1.45 1.30 8.49
CA ALA A 17 0.64 1.93 9.52
C ALA A 17 -0.77 2.27 9.03
N LYS A 18 -0.92 2.76 7.80
CA LYS A 18 -2.23 3.07 7.20
C LYS A 18 -3.04 1.81 6.87
N ILE A 19 -2.38 0.75 6.40
CA ILE A 19 -3.04 -0.54 6.14
C ILE A 19 -3.58 -1.14 7.43
N HIS A 20 -2.78 -1.15 8.51
CA HIS A 20 -3.23 -1.59 9.83
C HIS A 20 -4.35 -0.72 10.40
N ALA A 21 -4.26 0.60 10.21
CA ALA A 21 -5.34 1.51 10.58
C ALA A 21 -6.62 1.20 9.82
N ALA A 22 -6.55 1.04 8.49
CA ALA A 22 -7.71 0.72 7.67
C ALA A 22 -8.36 -0.59 8.11
N TYR A 23 -7.56 -1.64 8.33
CA TYR A 23 -8.03 -2.93 8.85
C TYR A 23 -8.76 -2.81 10.19
N GLY A 24 -8.21 -2.02 11.13
CA GLY A 24 -8.76 -1.86 12.48
C GLY A 24 -9.95 -0.92 12.60
N ARG A 25 -9.82 0.32 12.09
CA ARG A 25 -10.83 1.39 12.28
C ARG A 25 -11.78 1.60 11.10
N ARG A 26 -11.47 1.05 9.92
CA ARG A 26 -12.33 1.09 8.71
C ARG A 26 -12.76 2.50 8.27
N ALA A 27 -11.99 3.53 8.60
CA ALA A 27 -12.36 4.90 8.29
C ALA A 27 -12.07 5.23 6.82
N THR A 28 -12.98 5.97 6.17
CA THR A 28 -12.84 6.46 4.77
C THR A 28 -11.45 7.06 4.51
N LYS A 29 -10.96 7.87 5.47
CA LYS A 29 -9.67 8.54 5.38
C LYS A 29 -8.49 7.57 5.19
N ASP A 30 -8.53 6.37 5.76
CA ASP A 30 -7.41 5.43 5.62
C ASP A 30 -7.35 4.79 4.26
N TRP A 31 -8.52 4.43 3.72
CA TRP A 31 -8.62 3.93 2.36
C TRP A 31 -8.11 4.97 1.36
N TYR A 32 -8.51 6.24 1.57
CA TYR A 32 -7.97 7.36 0.81
C TYR A 32 -6.46 7.49 0.95
N ASP A 33 -5.92 7.53 2.17
CA ASP A 33 -4.50 7.76 2.42
C ASP A 33 -3.63 6.65 1.77
N VAL A 34 -4.07 5.39 1.81
CA VAL A 34 -3.37 4.27 1.14
C VAL A 34 -3.36 4.45 -0.37
N ALA A 35 -4.53 4.60 -1.00
CA ALA A 35 -4.62 4.75 -2.44
C ALA A 35 -3.88 5.99 -2.95
N PHE A 36 -4.06 7.12 -2.27
CA PHE A 36 -3.42 8.38 -2.60
C PHE A 36 -1.90 8.25 -2.58
N VAL A 37 -1.31 7.70 -1.51
CA VAL A 37 0.13 7.56 -1.40
C VAL A 37 0.69 6.56 -2.41
N LEU A 38 -0.02 5.47 -2.69
CA LEU A 38 0.42 4.53 -3.74
C LEU A 38 0.46 5.20 -5.12
N LEU A 39 -0.51 6.05 -5.43
CA LEU A 39 -0.60 6.76 -6.71
C LEU A 39 0.40 7.93 -6.85
N HIS A 40 0.76 8.58 -5.74
CA HIS A 40 1.50 9.86 -5.78
C HIS A 40 2.84 9.86 -5.02
N ASN A 41 3.36 8.70 -4.61
CA ASN A 41 4.69 8.64 -3.99
C ASN A 41 5.82 8.91 -4.98
N ASP A 42 6.92 9.44 -4.46
CA ASP A 42 8.11 9.79 -5.24
C ASP A 42 9.04 8.59 -5.53
N GLU A 43 8.73 7.38 -5.03
CA GLU A 43 9.55 6.18 -5.23
C GLU A 43 9.32 5.54 -6.62
N GLY A 44 8.47 6.12 -7.46
CA GLY A 44 8.16 5.60 -8.80
C GLY A 44 6.84 4.82 -8.87
N GLY A 45 5.94 5.02 -7.90
CA GLY A 45 4.57 4.51 -7.95
C GLY A 45 4.35 3.20 -7.17
N PRO A 46 3.19 2.55 -7.36
CA PRO A 46 2.71 1.49 -6.45
C PRO A 46 3.63 0.26 -6.39
N ALA A 47 4.21 -0.14 -7.52
CA ALA A 47 5.10 -1.29 -7.57
C ALA A 47 6.41 -1.05 -6.81
N ALA A 48 7.01 0.12 -6.99
CA ALA A 48 8.22 0.53 -6.29
C ALA A 48 7.95 0.68 -4.78
N ALA A 49 6.80 1.23 -4.39
CA ALA A 49 6.37 1.25 -3.00
C ALA A 49 6.29 -0.15 -2.37
N GLY A 50 5.81 -1.15 -3.13
CA GLY A 50 5.82 -2.55 -2.73
C GLY A 50 7.24 -3.10 -2.53
N ASP A 51 8.16 -2.77 -3.44
CA ASP A 51 9.57 -3.13 -3.28
C ASP A 51 10.21 -2.47 -2.05
N CYS A 52 9.88 -1.20 -1.76
CA CYS A 52 10.34 -0.50 -0.55
C CYS A 52 9.85 -1.18 0.73
N VAL A 53 8.55 -1.51 0.80
CA VAL A 53 7.97 -2.23 1.95
C VAL A 53 8.65 -3.58 2.13
N ARG A 54 8.79 -4.35 1.05
CA ARG A 54 9.45 -5.66 1.10
C ARG A 54 10.92 -5.56 1.54
N SER A 55 11.66 -4.57 1.03
CA SER A 55 13.06 -4.38 1.37
C SER A 55 13.28 -4.07 2.86
N MET A 56 12.31 -3.43 3.52
CA MET A 56 12.43 -3.04 4.93
C MET A 56 11.77 -4.03 5.89
N PHE A 57 10.67 -4.67 5.48
CA PHE A 57 9.78 -5.42 6.37
C PHE A 57 9.40 -6.81 5.83
N GLY A 58 10.09 -7.33 4.83
CA GLY A 58 9.69 -8.57 4.14
C GLY A 58 9.48 -9.77 5.06
N SER A 59 10.33 -9.94 6.07
CA SER A 59 10.22 -11.01 7.08
C SER A 59 9.04 -10.81 8.04
N GLU A 60 8.58 -9.57 8.20
CA GLU A 60 7.53 -9.14 9.11
C GLU A 60 6.14 -9.13 8.46
N LEU A 61 6.02 -9.43 7.16
CA LEU A 61 4.75 -9.52 6.41
C LEU A 61 4.01 -10.85 6.68
N ILE A 62 3.85 -11.18 7.96
CA ILE A 62 3.21 -12.39 8.47
C ILE A 62 2.13 -12.04 9.50
N GLY A 63 1.38 -13.06 9.96
CA GLY A 63 0.39 -12.91 11.03
C GLY A 63 -0.61 -11.78 10.76
N ALA A 64 -0.79 -10.88 11.72
CA ALA A 64 -1.73 -9.76 11.63
C ALA A 64 -1.47 -8.85 10.43
N THR A 65 -0.21 -8.61 10.05
CA THR A 65 0.12 -7.81 8.86
C THR A 65 -0.37 -8.49 7.59
N ARG A 66 -0.20 -9.81 7.49
CA ARG A 66 -0.72 -10.58 6.35
C ARG A 66 -2.24 -10.54 6.29
N THR A 67 -2.92 -10.65 7.43
CA THR A 67 -4.38 -10.52 7.50
C THR A 67 -4.83 -9.13 7.04
N ALA A 68 -4.17 -8.06 7.50
CA ALA A 68 -4.50 -6.70 7.09
C ALA A 68 -4.25 -6.46 5.59
N LEU A 69 -3.21 -7.07 5.00
CA LEU A 69 -2.96 -7.01 3.56
C LEU A 69 -4.01 -7.77 2.74
N GLY A 70 -4.47 -8.94 3.21
CA GLY A 70 -5.57 -9.66 2.58
C GLY A 70 -6.88 -8.87 2.62
N ASP A 71 -7.17 -8.26 3.77
CA ASP A 71 -8.33 -7.38 3.92
C ASP A 71 -8.26 -6.15 3.00
N LEU A 72 -7.07 -5.56 2.84
CA LEU A 72 -6.85 -4.49 1.87
C LEU A 72 -7.16 -4.97 0.45
N ALA A 73 -6.73 -6.17 0.07
CA ALA A 73 -7.00 -6.75 -1.24
C ALA A 73 -8.51 -6.87 -1.49
N ASP A 74 -9.26 -7.41 -0.53
CA ASP A 74 -10.71 -7.56 -0.64
C ASP A 74 -11.43 -6.21 -0.77
N ASN A 75 -11.00 -5.20 0.01
CA ASN A 75 -11.60 -3.87 -0.01
C ASN A 75 -11.23 -3.03 -1.24
N PHE A 76 -10.28 -3.48 -2.06
CA PHE A 76 -9.90 -2.88 -3.33
C PHE A 76 -10.10 -3.83 -4.53
N ALA A 77 -10.83 -4.93 -4.36
CA ALA A 77 -10.98 -5.94 -5.40
C ALA A 77 -11.76 -5.45 -6.64
N THR A 78 -12.63 -4.45 -6.48
CA THR A 78 -13.46 -3.90 -7.57
C THR A 78 -13.64 -2.39 -7.44
N PRO A 79 -13.96 -1.67 -8.52
CA PRO A 79 -14.22 -0.23 -8.48
C PRO A 79 -15.36 0.20 -7.54
N LEU A 80 -16.28 -0.72 -7.21
CA LEU A 80 -17.40 -0.50 -6.29
C LEU A 80 -17.13 -1.01 -4.88
N ALA A 81 -15.92 -1.49 -4.60
CA ALA A 81 -15.53 -1.89 -3.25
C ALA A 81 -15.34 -0.65 -2.34
N GLN A 82 -15.35 -0.88 -1.02
CA GLN A 82 -15.29 0.21 -0.04
C GLN A 82 -14.07 1.13 -0.24
N GLY A 83 -12.91 0.56 -0.59
CA GLY A 83 -11.67 1.30 -0.72
C GLY A 83 -11.69 2.34 -1.85
N PRO A 84 -11.92 1.93 -3.11
CA PRO A 84 -12.02 2.84 -4.26
C PRO A 84 -13.13 3.88 -4.11
N LEU A 85 -14.30 3.50 -3.55
CA LEU A 85 -15.38 4.45 -3.29
C LEU A 85 -14.96 5.53 -2.29
N ALA A 86 -14.31 5.15 -1.18
CA ALA A 86 -13.80 6.09 -0.19
C ALA A 86 -12.71 7.02 -0.76
N TYR A 87 -11.85 6.48 -1.62
CA TYR A 87 -10.86 7.27 -2.34
C TYR A 87 -11.53 8.28 -3.26
N ALA A 88 -12.49 7.86 -4.09
CA ALA A 88 -13.21 8.72 -5.02
C ALA A 88 -14.01 9.81 -4.32
N GLU A 89 -14.71 9.49 -3.22
CA GLU A 89 -15.44 10.46 -2.40
C GLU A 89 -14.52 11.62 -1.98
N THR A 90 -13.36 11.32 -1.39
CA THR A 90 -12.43 12.35 -0.93
C THR A 90 -11.73 13.07 -2.08
N VAL A 91 -11.30 12.34 -3.11
CA VAL A 91 -10.58 12.94 -4.26
C VAL A 91 -11.46 13.90 -5.04
N LEU A 92 -12.72 13.56 -5.28
CA LEU A 92 -13.62 14.39 -6.07
C LEU A 92 -14.13 15.61 -5.30
N GLU A 93 -14.16 15.55 -3.96
CA GLU A 93 -14.36 16.76 -3.15
C GLU A 93 -13.22 17.77 -3.34
N ILE A 94 -11.97 17.29 -3.46
CA ILE A 94 -10.78 18.15 -3.62
C ILE A 94 -10.60 18.56 -5.10
N TYR A 95 -10.88 17.64 -6.02
CA TYR A 95 -10.64 17.77 -7.47
C TYR A 95 -11.90 17.39 -8.25
N PRO A 96 -12.94 18.25 -8.28
CA PRO A 96 -14.26 17.90 -8.82
C PRO A 96 -14.31 17.69 -10.34
N GLY A 97 -13.23 18.00 -11.06
CA GLY A 97 -13.14 17.83 -12.52
C GLY A 97 -12.60 16.47 -12.97
N LEU A 98 -12.23 15.59 -12.04
CA LEU A 98 -11.74 14.25 -12.39
C LEU A 98 -12.90 13.32 -12.80
N ASP A 99 -12.60 12.40 -13.69
CA ASP A 99 -13.54 11.35 -14.09
C ASP A 99 -13.64 10.30 -12.98
N TRP A 100 -14.86 10.09 -12.48
CA TRP A 100 -15.13 9.14 -11.40
C TRP A 100 -14.66 7.72 -11.77
N ASP A 101 -14.93 7.27 -13.00
CA ASP A 101 -14.56 5.93 -13.45
C ASP A 101 -13.03 5.75 -13.44
N VAL A 102 -12.28 6.77 -13.85
CA VAL A 102 -10.82 6.74 -13.82
C VAL A 102 -10.31 6.67 -12.38
N VAL A 103 -10.84 7.51 -11.49
CA VAL A 103 -10.40 7.60 -10.09
C VAL A 103 -10.57 6.27 -9.35
N VAL A 104 -11.72 5.60 -9.50
CA VAL A 104 -11.94 4.31 -8.82
C VAL A 104 -11.08 3.19 -9.41
N ASN A 105 -10.88 3.16 -10.72
CA ASN A 105 -10.07 2.13 -11.37
C ASN A 105 -8.58 2.29 -11.07
N ASP A 106 -8.07 3.52 -11.05
CA ASP A 106 -6.67 3.79 -10.70
C ASP A 106 -6.34 3.35 -9.27
N ALA A 107 -7.28 3.56 -8.33
CA ALA A 107 -7.13 3.10 -6.95
C ALA A 107 -7.02 1.56 -6.86
N VAL A 108 -7.90 0.84 -7.57
CA VAL A 108 -7.86 -0.63 -7.66
C VAL A 108 -6.52 -1.09 -8.23
N ILE A 109 -6.10 -0.52 -9.36
CA ILE A 109 -4.86 -0.89 -10.05
C ILE A 109 -3.64 -0.61 -9.18
N ALA A 110 -3.62 0.51 -8.47
CA ALA A 110 -2.52 0.87 -7.59
C ALA A 110 -2.35 -0.14 -6.45
N VAL A 111 -3.43 -0.49 -5.76
CA VAL A 111 -3.38 -1.47 -4.66
C VAL A 111 -3.02 -2.86 -5.19
N ALA A 112 -3.59 -3.30 -6.32
CA ALA A 112 -3.26 -4.59 -6.92
C ALA A 112 -1.76 -4.70 -7.27
N LYS A 113 -1.19 -3.69 -7.94
CA LYS A 113 0.25 -3.63 -8.28
C LYS A 113 1.14 -3.64 -7.04
N PHE A 114 0.74 -2.92 -5.99
CA PHE A 114 1.46 -2.91 -4.73
C PHE A 114 1.48 -4.32 -4.10
N LEU A 115 0.32 -4.97 -3.98
CA LEU A 115 0.19 -6.30 -3.38
C LEU A 115 0.93 -7.38 -4.17
N GLU A 116 0.86 -7.35 -5.51
CA GLU A 116 1.59 -8.27 -6.38
C GLU A 116 3.11 -8.24 -6.07
N ARG A 117 3.68 -7.06 -5.85
CA ARG A 117 5.11 -6.93 -5.51
C ARG A 117 5.47 -7.47 -4.13
N LEU A 118 4.53 -7.47 -3.19
CA LEU A 118 4.73 -8.09 -1.88
C LEU A 118 4.73 -9.62 -1.97
N ASP A 119 3.90 -10.20 -2.86
CA ASP A 119 3.79 -11.65 -3.02
C ASP A 119 4.83 -12.27 -3.96
N ALA A 120 5.41 -11.51 -4.90
CA ALA A 120 6.33 -11.97 -5.95
C ALA A 120 7.62 -12.72 -5.51
N ASN A 121 7.88 -12.87 -4.20
CA ASN A 121 9.04 -13.60 -3.67
C ASN A 121 8.68 -14.77 -2.74
N ARG A 122 7.40 -15.15 -2.62
CA ARG A 122 7.02 -16.40 -1.94
C ARG A 122 7.52 -17.64 -2.68
N ASP A 123 7.71 -17.54 -3.99
CA ASP A 123 8.08 -18.66 -4.86
C ASP A 123 9.60 -18.81 -5.05
N ARG A 124 10.41 -17.88 -4.55
CA ARG A 124 11.86 -18.10 -4.44
C ARG A 124 12.16 -18.80 -3.12
N ALA A 125 12.31 -20.11 -3.19
CA ALA A 125 12.93 -20.89 -2.12
C ALA A 125 14.27 -20.23 -1.70
N PRO A 126 14.63 -20.27 -0.40
CA PRO A 126 15.92 -19.78 0.03
C PRO A 126 17.00 -20.60 -0.69
N GLU A 127 17.85 -19.94 -1.49
CA GLU A 127 19.06 -20.56 -2.02
C GLU A 127 19.89 -21.01 -0.80
N THR A 128 19.94 -22.32 -0.58
CA THR A 128 20.86 -22.95 0.35
C THR A 128 22.27 -22.53 -0.05
N ARG A 129 22.87 -21.62 0.72
CA ARG A 129 24.31 -21.43 0.73
C ARG A 129 24.93 -22.73 1.22
N GLU A 130 25.41 -23.55 0.29
CA GLU A 130 26.31 -24.66 0.62
C GLU A 130 27.55 -24.07 1.30
N ALA A 131 27.79 -24.50 2.54
CA ALA A 131 29.01 -24.17 3.25
C ALA A 131 30.19 -24.85 2.55
N PRO A 132 31.33 -24.17 2.37
CA PRO A 132 32.49 -24.79 1.73
C PRO A 132 32.99 -25.94 2.60
N GLY A 133 33.08 -27.12 1.98
CA GLY A 133 33.58 -28.35 2.58
C GLY A 133 34.99 -28.18 3.14
N ARG A 134 35.23 -28.88 4.27
CA ARG A 134 36.50 -28.98 4.99
C ARG A 134 37.66 -29.42 4.12
#